data_AF-A0A7C6FG87-F1
#
_entry.id   AF-A0A7C6FG87-F1
#
_cell.length_a   1.000
_cell.length_b   1.000
_cell.length_c   1.000
_cell.angle_alpha   90.00
_cell.angle_beta   90.00
_cell.angle_gamma   90.00
#
_symmetry.space_group_name_H-M   'P 1'
#
loop_
_entity.id
_entity.type
_entity.pdbx_description
1 polymer ?
#
loop_
_entity_poly.entity_id
_entity_poly.type
_entity_poly.pdbx_seq_one_letter_code
_entity_poly.pdbx_strand_id
1 'polypeptide(L)' 'MFKKVPHTYVIIFSLIVLAAIATWFVPAGEFIREAQTTDSGKVIDGIVPGSFHHVDQAPQTWQIMSAFFKGFQKAPG' A
#
# COMPACT_ATOMS: atom_id res chain seq x y z
N MET A 1 21.75 -3.87 -27.33
CA MET A 1 20.63 -4.53 -28.07
C MET A 1 19.44 -4.70 -27.12
N PHE A 2 18.71 -3.61 -26.82
CA PHE A 2 17.48 -3.67 -26.02
C PHE A 2 16.29 -3.91 -26.95
N LYS A 3 16.25 -5.08 -27.57
CA LYS A 3 15.12 -5.50 -28.40
C LYS A 3 14.20 -6.38 -27.55
N LYS A 4 12.94 -5.94 -27.48
CA LYS A 4 11.75 -6.52 -26.85
C LYS A 4 11.33 -5.78 -25.59
N VAL A 5 10.09 -5.29 -25.63
CA VAL A 5 9.37 -4.84 -24.45
C VAL A 5 9.53 -5.91 -23.37
N PRO A 6 10.00 -5.54 -22.15
CA PRO A 6 10.15 -6.51 -21.08
C PRO A 6 8.80 -7.18 -20.83
N HIS A 7 8.83 -8.48 -20.54
CA HIS A 7 7.61 -9.20 -20.18
C HIS A 7 6.89 -8.45 -19.05
N THR A 8 5.56 -8.46 -19.06
CA THR A 8 4.71 -7.84 -18.01
C THR A 8 5.18 -8.17 -16.59
N TYR A 9 5.64 -9.39 -16.32
CA TYR A 9 6.21 -9.79 -15.03
C TYR A 9 7.46 -9.00 -14.63
N VAL A 10 8.33 -8.66 -15.59
CA VAL A 10 9.53 -7.86 -15.33
C VAL A 10 9.15 -6.42 -14.97
N ILE A 11 8.13 -5.87 -15.64
CA ILE A 11 7.61 -4.53 -15.35
C ILE A 11 7.00 -4.49 -13.95
N ILE A 12 6.16 -5.47 -13.61
CA ILE A 12 5.54 -5.55 -12.28
C ILE A 12 6.62 -5.72 -11.21
N PHE A 13 7.61 -6.60 -11.45
CA PHE A 13 8.71 -6.81 -10.50
C PHE A 13 9.53 -5.54 -10.27
N SER A 14 9.88 -4.80 -11.33
CA SER A 14 10.62 -3.55 -11.18
C SER A 14 9.84 -2.48 -10.41
N LEU A 15 8.51 -2.41 -10.59
CA LEU A 15 7.64 -1.53 -9.80
C LEU A 15 7.63 -1.91 -8.31
N ILE A 16 7.59 -3.21 -7.97
CA ILE A 16 7.64 -3.67 -6.58
C ILE A 16 8.99 -3.29 -5.93
N VAL A 17 10.10 -3.48 -6.65
CA VAL A 17 11.44 -3.09 -6.15
C VAL A 17 11.52 -1.58 -5.94
N LEU A 18 11.02 -0.78 -6.88
CA LEU A 18 10.99 0.67 -6.75
C LEU A 18 10.13 1.14 -5.57
N ALA A 19 8.95 0.54 -5.37
CA ALA A 19 8.08 0.84 -4.24
C ALA A 19 8.74 0.48 -2.91
N ALA A 20 9.47 -0.64 -2.84
CA ALA A 20 10.23 -1.00 -1.66
C ALA A 20 11.34 0.00 -1.37
N ILE A 21 12.10 0.43 -2.38
CA ILE A 21 13.12 1.47 -2.24
C ILE A 21 12.50 2.76 -1.67
N ALA A 22 11.32 3.14 -2.14
CA ALA A 22 10.61 4.31 -1.62
C ALA A 22 10.27 4.18 -0.12
N THR A 23 10.08 2.97 0.42
CA THR A 23 9.74 2.76 1.84
C THR A 23 10.85 3.17 2.81
N TRP A 24 12.08 3.39 2.35
CA TRP A 24 13.17 3.94 3.17
C TRP A 24 13.20 5.48 3.20
N PHE A 25 12.66 6.12 2.17
CA PHE A 25 12.72 7.58 2.03
C PHE A 25 11.40 8.27 2.36
N VAL A 26 10.27 7.59 2.13
CA VAL A 26 8.93 8.15 2.33
C VAL A 26 8.48 7.87 3.76
N PRO A 27 8.15 8.91 4.55
CA PRO A 27 7.67 8.72 5.92
C PRO A 27 6.31 8.03 5.92
N ALA A 28 6.13 7.09 6.85
CA ALA A 28 4.85 6.45 7.06
C ALA A 28 3.88 7.42 7.77
N GLY A 29 2.60 7.30 7.46
CA GLY A 29 1.55 8.05 8.11
C GLY A 29 0.21 7.35 7.98
N GLU A 30 -0.64 7.52 8.98
CA GLU A 30 -1.96 6.90 9.06
C GLU A 30 -3.01 7.91 9.55
N PHE A 31 -4.27 7.65 9.20
CA PHE A 31 -5.43 8.36 9.72
C PHE A 31 -6.14 7.49 10.73
N ILE A 32 -6.59 8.10 11.82
CA ILE A 32 -7.40 7.40 12.82
C ILE A 32 -8.78 7.13 12.21
N ARG A 33 -9.23 5.88 12.36
CA ARG A 33 -10.56 5.43 11.96
C ARG A 33 -11.39 5.15 13.21
N GLU A 34 -12.57 5.74 13.27
CA GLU A 34 -13.51 5.53 14.36
C GLU A 34 -14.91 5.24 13.80
N ALA A 35 -15.71 4.52 14.58
CA ALA A 35 -17.09 4.23 14.26
C ALA A 35 -17.92 5.53 14.22
N GLN A 36 -18.22 6.01 13.02
CA GLN A 36 -19.05 7.18 12.78
C GLN A 36 -20.43 6.75 12.28
N THR A 37 -21.47 7.28 12.92
CA THR A 37 -22.85 7.11 12.44
C THR A 37 -23.08 8.10 11.31
N THR A 38 -23.22 7.61 10.09
CA THR A 38 -23.66 8.42 8.94
C THR A 38 -25.10 8.91 9.16
N ASP A 39 -25.49 10.02 8.51
CA ASP A 39 -26.84 10.60 8.57
C ASP A 39 -27.98 9.60 8.29
N SER A 40 -27.68 8.50 7.59
CA SER A 40 -28.57 7.37 7.32
C SER A 40 -28.65 6.33 8.45
N GLY A 41 -28.04 6.57 9.61
CA GLY A 41 -28.02 5.66 10.77
C GLY A 41 -27.04 4.48 10.66
N LYS A 42 -26.24 4.41 9.60
CA LYS A 42 -25.25 3.33 9.39
C LYS A 42 -23.96 3.67 10.12
N VAL A 43 -23.47 2.74 10.93
CA VAL A 43 -22.13 2.81 11.53
C VAL A 43 -21.11 2.45 10.46
N ILE A 44 -20.24 3.39 10.13
CA ILE A 44 -19.11 3.20 9.21
C ILE A 44 -17.81 3.47 9.97
N ASP A 45 -16.75 2.79 9.58
CA ASP A 45 -15.41 3.06 10.11
C ASP A 45 -14.83 4.27 9.36
N GLY A 46 -15.19 5.45 9.86
CA GLY A 46 -14.96 6.75 9.22
C GLY A 46 -13.60 7.32 9.60
N ILE A 47 -12.96 8.00 8.65
CA ILE A 47 -11.69 8.69 8.90
C ILE A 47 -11.97 9.97 9.69
N VAL A 48 -11.31 10.13 10.83
CA VAL A 48 -11.42 11.36 11.64
C VAL A 48 -10.69 12.50 10.92
N PRO A 49 -11.37 13.61 10.56
CA PRO A 49 -10.73 14.73 9.87
C PRO A 49 -9.58 15.33 10.69
N GLY A 50 -8.43 15.57 10.06
CA GLY A 50 -7.25 16.14 10.73
C GLY A 50 -6.46 15.17 11.62
N SER A 51 -6.85 13.90 11.71
CA SER A 51 -6.16 12.87 12.53
C SER A 51 -4.89 12.28 11.90
N PHE A 52 -4.35 12.91 10.85
CA PHE A 52 -3.12 12.45 10.22
C PHE A 52 -1.97 12.54 11.22
N HIS A 53 -1.30 11.43 11.43
CA HIS A 53 -0.10 11.36 12.25
C HIS A 53 0.94 10.47 11.60
N HIS A 54 2.21 10.78 11.88
CA HIS A 54 3.31 9.91 11.47
C HIS A 54 3.35 8.68 12.36
N VAL A 55 3.67 7.55 11.74
CA VAL A 55 3.81 6.25 12.41
C VAL A 55 5.22 5.72 12.19
N ASP A 56 5.58 4.68 12.95
CA ASP A 56 6.89 4.04 12.82
C ASP A 56 7.11 3.51 11.41
N GLN A 57 8.27 3.83 10.85
CA GLN A 57 8.61 3.44 9.50
C GLN A 57 8.95 1.95 9.45
N ALA A 58 8.28 1.21 8.56
CA ALA A 58 8.50 -0.21 8.34
C ALA A 58 9.10 -0.46 6.95
N PRO A 59 10.42 -0.29 6.76
CA PRO A 59 11.06 -0.48 5.47
C PRO A 59 10.94 -1.93 4.98
N GLN A 60 10.67 -2.10 3.68
CA GLN A 60 10.43 -3.41 3.06
C GLN A 60 11.71 -3.96 2.43
N THR A 61 12.18 -5.12 2.90
CA THR A 61 13.34 -5.86 2.36
C THR A 61 12.88 -7.13 1.66
N TRP A 62 12.85 -8.27 2.35
CA TRP A 62 12.48 -9.58 1.81
C TRP A 62 10.99 -9.72 1.51
N GLN A 63 10.18 -8.81 2.05
CA GLN A 63 8.73 -8.79 1.89
C GLN A 63 8.29 -8.63 0.43
N ILE A 64 9.14 -8.02 -0.42
CA ILE A 64 8.96 -7.89 -1.88
C ILE A 64 8.64 -9.24 -2.54
N MET A 65 9.28 -10.32 -2.08
CA MET A 65 9.08 -11.67 -2.62
C MET A 65 7.64 -12.19 -2.39
N SER A 66 6.96 -11.71 -1.35
CA SER A 66 5.56 -12.08 -1.03
C SER A 66 4.53 -11.04 -1.48
N ALA A 67 4.97 -9.86 -1.92
CA ALA A 67 4.12 -8.70 -2.14
C ALA A 67 3.06 -8.93 -3.22
N PHE A 68 3.44 -9.58 -4.34
CA PHE A 68 2.50 -9.90 -5.41
C PHE A 68 1.42 -10.90 -4.97
N PHE A 69 1.81 -11.93 -4.19
CA PHE A 69 0.88 -12.93 -3.67
C PHE A 69 -0.14 -12.32 -2.73
N LYS A 70 0.32 -11.49 -1.78
CA LYS A 70 -0.57 -10.73 -0.88
C LYS A 70 -1.48 -9.77 -1.66
N GLY A 71 -0.96 -9.15 -2.71
CA GLY A 71 -1.73 -8.31 -3.61
C GLY A 71 -2.89 -9.07 -4.28
N PHE A 72 -2.61 -10.27 -4.81
CA PHE A 72 -3.63 -11.13 -5.40
C PHE A 72 -4.66 -11.65 -4.39
N GLN A 73 -4.25 -11.95 -3.16
CA GLN A 73 -5.17 -12.37 -2.09
C GLN A 73 -6.12 -11.23 -1.66
N LYS A 74 -5.65 -9.98 -1.69
CA LYS A 74 -6.42 -8.81 -1.28
C LYS A 74 -7.26 -8.23 -2.42
N ALA A 75 -6.92 -8.53 -3.68
CA ALA A 75 -7.76 -8.18 -4.82
C ALA A 75 -9.11 -8.87 -4.66
N PRO A 76 -10.24 -8.13 -4.72
CA PRO A 76 -11.55 -8.77 -4.74
C PRO A 76 -11.65 -9.65 -5.98
N GLY A 77 -12.02 -10.92 -5.77
CA GLY A 77 -12.53 -11.78 -6.85
C GLY A 77 -13.94 -11.36 -7.24
#